data_AF-A0A7V2WYI8-F1
#
_entry.id   AF-A0A7V2WYI8-F1
#
_cell.length_a   1.000
_cell.length_b   1.000
_cell.length_c   1.000
_cell.angle_alpha   90.00
_cell.angle_beta   90.00
_cell.angle_gamma   90.00
#
_symmetry.space_group_name_H-M   'P 1'
#
loop_
_entity.id
_entity.type
_entity.pdbx_description
1 polymer ?
#
loop_
_entity_poly.entity_id
_entity_poly.type
_entity_poly.pdbx_seq_one_letter_code
_entity_poly.pdbx_strand_id
1 'polypeptide(L)' 'RISSARESGGDGETEAADSYVAAGKYVTEEIYVEVEQSVRGNGTAIRAEVDIGAGVKVSSVIDDAGGGVELEWRYDF' A
#
# COMPACT_ATOMS: atom_id res chain seq x y z
N ARG A 1 -2.73 7.74 16.98
CA ARG A 1 -2.02 6.55 16.47
C ARG A 1 -3.09 5.67 15.87
N ILE A 2 -3.22 5.66 14.54
CA ILE A 2 -4.20 4.81 13.84
C ILE A 2 -3.40 3.61 13.35
N SER A 3 -3.65 2.46 13.97
CA SER A 3 -3.23 1.16 13.48
C SER A 3 -4.44 0.59 12.75
N SER A 4 -4.44 0.63 11.42
CA SER A 4 -5.48 0.00 10.62
C SER A 4 -4.93 -1.30 10.04
N ALA A 5 -5.47 -2.44 10.50
CA ALA A 5 -5.31 -3.71 9.79
C ALA A 5 -6.12 -3.62 8.50
N ARG A 6 -5.47 -3.72 7.34
CA ARG A 6 -6.16 -3.80 6.05
C ARG A 6 -6.29 -5.27 5.67
N GLU A 7 -7.51 -5.79 5.73
CA GLU A 7 -7.86 -7.09 5.18
C GLU A 7 -8.00 -6.92 3.66
N SER A 8 -7.07 -7.48 2.88
CA SER A 8 -7.19 -7.54 1.43
C SER A 8 -8.17 -8.66 1.09
N GLY A 9 -9.45 -8.31 0.90
CA GLY A 9 -10.47 -9.23 0.43
C GLY A 9 -10.31 -9.50 -1.07
N GLY A 10 -9.51 -10.51 -1.41
CA GLY A 10 -9.45 -11.12 -2.73
C GLY A 10 -10.08 -12.51 -2.70
N ASP A 11 -11.03 -12.74 -3.59
CA ASP A 11 -11.78 -13.98 -3.72
C ASP A 11 -10.88 -15.21 -3.88
N GLY A 12 -10.98 -16.13 -2.91
CA GLY A 12 -11.05 -17.55 -3.22
C GLY A 12 -9.75 -18.33 -3.39
N GLU A 13 -8.76 -18.18 -2.51
CA GLU A 13 -7.74 -19.22 -2.27
C GLU A 13 -7.32 -19.17 -0.80
N THR A 14 -7.08 -20.33 -0.17
CA THR A 14 -6.70 -20.43 1.24
C THR A 14 -5.24 -20.02 1.40
N GLU A 15 -4.96 -18.74 1.20
CA GLU A 15 -3.68 -18.13 1.51
C GLU A 15 -3.69 -17.84 3.01
N ALA A 16 -2.78 -18.47 3.74
CA ALA A 16 -2.63 -18.21 5.17
C ALA A 16 -2.52 -16.71 5.35
N ALA A 17 -3.48 -16.10 6.05
CA ALA A 17 -3.52 -14.64 6.22
C ALA A 17 -2.16 -14.14 6.70
N ASP A 18 -1.36 -13.62 5.76
CA ASP A 18 -0.08 -13.06 6.09
C ASP A 18 -0.37 -11.85 6.98
N SER A 19 0.19 -11.91 8.19
CA SER A 19 0.01 -10.86 9.16
C SER A 19 1.05 -9.80 8.85
N TYR A 20 0.61 -8.55 8.65
CA TYR A 20 1.50 -7.44 8.36
C TYR A 20 1.31 -6.33 9.39
N VAL A 21 2.37 -5.57 9.62
CA VAL A 21 2.34 -4.31 10.37
C VAL A 21 2.72 -3.20 9.41
N ALA A 22 1.83 -2.23 9.26
CA ALA A 22 2.06 -1.04 8.44
C ALA A 22 2.22 0.21 9.32
N ALA A 23 3.16 1.07 8.93
CA ALA A 23 3.34 2.40 9.48
C ALA A 23 3.54 3.40 8.35
N GLY A 24 2.62 4.36 8.24
CA GLY A 24 2.69 5.39 7.22
C GLY A 24 2.46 6.79 7.75
N LYS A 25 2.87 7.77 6.94
CA LYS A 25 2.77 9.19 7.21
C LYS A 25 2.64 9.98 5.91
N TYR A 26 1.84 11.03 5.97
CA TYR A 26 1.84 12.10 4.98
C TYR A 26 3.11 12.94 5.08
N VAL A 27 3.89 12.95 4.01
CA VAL A 27 5.08 13.79 3.86
C VAL A 27 4.68 15.18 3.41
N THR A 28 3.67 15.26 2.54
CA THR A 28 2.92 16.47 2.16
C THR A 28 1.43 16.15 2.17
N GLU A 29 0.57 17.15 1.90
CA GLU A 29 -0.88 16.94 1.77
C GLU A 29 -1.23 15.96 0.63
N GLU A 30 -0.37 15.89 -0.38
CA GLU A 30 -0.55 15.09 -1.59
C GLU A 30 0.23 13.76 -1.56
N ILE A 31 1.23 13.62 -0.68
CA ILE A 31 2.16 12.48 -0.70
C ILE A 31 2.07 11.69 0.61
N TYR A 32 1.60 10.45 0.50
CA TYR A 32 1.58 9.47 1.57
C TYR A 32 2.68 8.42 1.37
N VAL A 33 3.43 8.12 2.42
CA VAL A 33 4.45 7.07 2.39
C VAL A 33 4.17 6.09 3.53
N GLU A 34 4.21 4.81 3.22
CA GLU A 34 3.95 3.71 4.13
C GLU A 34 5.05 2.65 4.00
N VAL A 35 5.42 2.09 5.15
CA VAL A 35 6.26 0.91 5.22
C VAL A 35 5.43 -0.20 5.83
N GLU A 36 5.38 -1.33 5.14
CA GLU A 36 4.74 -2.55 5.57
C GLU A 36 5.80 -3.61 5.84
N GLN A 37 5.67 -4.30 6.97
CA GLN A 37 6.54 -5.41 7.34
C GLN A 37 5.70 -6.65 7.61
N SER A 38 6.06 -7.76 6.99
CA SER A 38 5.45 -9.05 7.31
C SER A 38 5.87 -9.49 8.72
N VAL A 39 4.90 -9.95 9.51
CA VAL A 39 5.11 -10.46 10.87
C VAL A 39 5.59 -11.92 10.85
N ARG A 40 5.26 -12.65 9.77
CA ARG A 40 5.64 -14.06 9.59
C ARG A 40 6.77 -14.26 8.59
N GLY A 41 6.89 -13.39 7.59
CA GLY A 41 8.00 -13.37 6.64
C GLY A 41 9.05 -12.33 7.01
N ASN A 42 10.28 -12.49 6.50
CA ASN A 42 11.31 -11.42 6.57
C ASN A 42 11.12 -10.33 5.51
N GLY A 43 9.96 -10.26 4.87
CA GLY A 43 9.68 -9.32 3.77
C GLY A 43 9.36 -7.92 4.28
N THR A 44 9.96 -6.92 3.65
CA THR A 44 9.63 -5.51 3.85
C THR A 44 9.13 -4.93 2.54
N ALA A 45 7.97 -4.25 2.58
CA ALA A 45 7.41 -3.52 1.45
C ALA A 45 7.34 -2.03 1.78
N ILE A 46 7.73 -1.19 0.82
CA ILE A 46 7.63 0.27 0.92
C ILE A 46 6.63 0.72 -0.14
N ARG A 47 5.57 1.40 0.31
CA ARG A 47 4.55 1.99 -0.56
C ARG A 47 4.66 3.50 -0.52
N ALA A 48 4.76 4.12 -1.69
CA ALA A 48 4.60 5.56 -1.86
C ALA A 48 3.34 5.82 -2.68
N GLU A 49 2.54 6.78 -2.25
CA GLU A 49 1.30 7.17 -2.89
C GLU A 49 1.30 8.69 -3.07
N VAL A 50 1.03 9.12 -4.30
CA VAL A 50 1.00 10.52 -4.71
C VAL A 50 -0.36 10.80 -5.32
N ASP A 51 -1.11 11.70 -4.70
CA ASP A 51 -2.28 12.33 -5.31
C ASP A 51 -1.81 13.49 -6.19
N ILE A 52 -2.05 13.41 -7.50
CA ILE A 52 -1.66 14.45 -8.47
C ILE A 52 -2.84 15.36 -8.84
N GLY A 53 -3.95 15.28 -8.09
CA GLY A 53 -5.17 16.03 -8.34
C GLY A 53 -6.01 15.45 -9.49
N ALA A 54 -7.20 16.02 -9.68
CA ALA A 54 -8.17 15.60 -10.71
C ALA A 54 -8.60 14.12 -10.63
N GLY A 55 -8.57 13.53 -9.43
CA GLY A 55 -8.94 12.13 -9.20
C GLY A 55 -7.87 11.13 -9.64
N VAL A 56 -6.64 11.58 -9.93
CA VAL A 56 -5.53 10.72 -10.34
C VAL A 56 -4.58 10.48 -9.16
N LYS A 57 -4.28 9.20 -8.92
CA LYS A 57 -3.37 8.72 -7.89
C LYS A 57 -2.31 7.82 -8.50
N VAL A 58 -1.06 8.06 -8.14
CA VAL A 58 0.09 7.22 -8.51
C VAL A 58 0.56 6.50 -7.27
N SER A 59 0.62 5.17 -7.30
CA SER A 59 1.24 4.38 -6.25
C SER A 59 2.45 3.64 -6.78
N SER A 60 3.47 3.51 -5.94
CA SER A 60 4.64 2.71 -6.20
C SER A 60 4.87 1.81 -5.01
N VAL A 61 5.11 0.53 -5.26
CA VAL A 61 5.41 -0.46 -4.23
C VAL A 61 6.77 -1.07 -4.54
N ILE A 62 7.64 -1.13 -3.55
CA ILE A 62 8.94 -1.78 -3.64
C ILE A 62 9.01 -2.81 -2.54
N ASP A 63 9.19 -4.07 -2.91
CA ASP A 63 9.34 -5.19 -2.00
C ASP A 63 10.63 -5.99 -2.32
N ASP A 64 10.93 -6.99 -1.48
CA ASP A 64 12.11 -7.86 -1.62
C ASP A 64 12.20 -8.61 -2.98
N ALA A 65 11.08 -8.82 -3.67
CA ALA A 65 11.03 -9.50 -4.96
C ALA A 65 11.11 -8.54 -6.16
N GLY A 66 10.97 -7.23 -5.96
CA GLY A 66 11.07 -6.22 -7.01
C GLY A 66 10.23 -4.96 -6.74
N GLY A 67 10.31 -3.99 -7.64
CA GLY A 67 9.51 -2.76 -7.58
C GLY A 67 8.46 -2.69 -8.69
N GLY A 68 7.26 -2.26 -8.36
CA GLY A 68 6.13 -2.04 -9.27
C GLY A 68 5.56 -0.62 -9.15
N VAL A 69 5.06 -0.09 -10.27
CA VAL A 69 4.36 1.20 -10.31
C VAL A 69 2.94 0.96 -10.79
N GLU A 70 1.97 1.48 -10.04
CA GLU A 70 0.55 1.41 -10.32
C GLU A 70 -0.03 2.82 -10.50
N LEU A 71 -0.88 2.98 -11.51
CA LEU A 71 -1.60 4.22 -11.79
C LEU A 71 -3.09 3.96 -11.60
N GLU A 72 -3.71 4.70 -10.67
CA GLU A 72 -5.13 4.65 -10.38
C GLU A 72 -5.78 5.98 -10.81
N TRP A 73 -6.79 5.92 -11.68
CA TRP A 73 -7.66 7.05 -11.96
C TRP A 73 -9.07 6.76 -11.42
N ARG A 74 -9.61 7.64 -10.59
CA ARG A 74 -11.02 7.59 -10.20
C ARG A 74 -11.81 8.46 -11.17
N TYR A 75 -12.55 7.82 -12.06
CA TYR A 75 -13.54 8.51 -12.89
C TYR A 75 -14.77 8.78 -12.02
N ASP A 76 -15.05 10.04 -11.74
CA ASP A 76 -16.31 10.47 -11.12
C ASP A 76 -17.39 10.41 -12.21
N PHE A 77 -18.42 9.58 -12.02
CA PHE A 77 -19.57 9.44 -12.94
C PHE A 77 -20.85 9.83 -12.21
#